data_AF-A0A955DQG9-F1
#
_entry.id   AF-A0A955DQG9-F1
#
_cell.length_a   1.000
_cell.length_b   1.000
_cell.length_c   1.000
_cell.angle_alpha   90.00
_cell.angle_beta   90.00
_cell.angle_gamma   90.00
#
_symmetry.space_group_name_H-M   'P 1'
#
loop_
_entity.id
_entity.type
_entity.pdbx_description
1 polymer ?
#
loop_
_entity_poly.entity_id
_entity_poly.type
_entity_poly.pdbx_seq_one_letter_code
_entity_poly.pdbx_strand_id
1 'polypeptide(L)'
;MTARTTSEKLRDELAAIVAGDRLAYLADLPASRLAEFKRIMPPEDIRALNAFIDRRLRERAKPTVASWLAEARAGRTTSVDAMVDVLREVADRLRPQDATWLKRITEDAPGGNYSRRQAETLRSIYARYFVPHTDGD
;
A
#
# COMPACT_ATOMS: atom_id res chain seq x y z
N MET A 1 -7.38 -26.32 -44.53
CA MET A 1 -6.82 -25.46 -43.46
C MET A 1 -7.89 -25.25 -42.41
N THR A 2 -7.78 -25.91 -41.25
CA THR A 2 -8.78 -25.80 -40.18
C THR A 2 -8.60 -24.46 -39.46
N ALA A 3 -9.65 -23.64 -39.42
CA ALA A 3 -9.61 -22.38 -38.67
C ALA A 3 -9.44 -22.70 -37.19
N ARG A 4 -8.32 -22.25 -36.57
CA ARG A 4 -8.10 -22.43 -35.14
C ARG A 4 -9.18 -21.68 -34.37
N THR A 5 -9.77 -22.34 -33.39
CA THR A 5 -10.74 -21.75 -32.48
C THR A 5 -10.06 -20.68 -31.61
N THR A 6 -10.84 -19.71 -31.14
CA THR A 6 -10.34 -18.65 -30.25
C THR A 6 -9.65 -19.22 -29.00
N SER A 7 -10.16 -20.33 -28.46
CA SER A 7 -9.57 -21.01 -27.30
C SER A 7 -8.19 -21.62 -27.58
N GLU A 8 -7.95 -22.14 -28.78
CA GLU A 8 -6.64 -22.67 -29.17
C GLU A 8 -5.60 -21.56 -29.29
N LYS A 9 -5.97 -20.43 -29.89
CA LYS A 9 -5.09 -19.26 -30.00
C LYS A 9 -4.68 -18.69 -28.64
N LEU A 10 -5.62 -18.65 -27.69
CA LEU A 10 -5.35 -18.18 -26.33
C LEU A 10 -4.43 -19.15 -25.55
N ARG A 11 -4.51 -20.46 -25.77
CA ARG A 11 -3.59 -21.43 -25.17
C ARG A 11 -2.17 -21.30 -25.72
N ASP A 12 -2.04 -21.11 -27.04
CA ASP A 12 -0.75 -20.84 -27.70
C ASP A 12 -0.12 -19.54 -27.14
N GLU A 13 -0.92 -18.48 -27.00
CA GLU A 13 -0.47 -17.20 -26.40
C GLU A 13 -0.01 -17.39 -24.94
N LEU A 14 -0.76 -18.16 -24.14
CA LEU A 14 -0.39 -18.46 -22.75
C LEU A 14 0.91 -19.28 -22.64
N ALA A 15 1.13 -20.20 -23.57
CA ALA A 15 2.32 -21.04 -23.65
C ALA A 15 3.55 -20.27 -24.12
N ALA A 16 3.37 -19.23 -24.96
CA ALA A 16 4.45 -18.37 -25.43
C ALA A 16 5.00 -17.41 -24.36
N ILE A 17 4.25 -17.15 -23.29
CA ILE A 17 4.72 -16.33 -22.17
C ILE A 17 5.70 -17.12 -21.31
N VAL A 18 6.87 -16.55 -21.04
CA VAL A 18 7.89 -17.11 -20.14
C VAL A 18 7.24 -17.49 -18.81
N ALA A 19 7.45 -18.72 -18.36
CA ALA A 19 6.77 -19.27 -17.19
C ALA A 19 6.93 -18.41 -15.92
N GLY A 20 8.07 -17.71 -15.79
CA GLY A 20 8.35 -16.81 -14.65
C GLY A 20 7.54 -15.50 -14.65
N ASP A 21 7.17 -14.98 -15.83
CA ASP A 21 6.50 -13.67 -15.98
C ASP A 21 5.01 -13.77 -16.29
N ARG A 22 4.49 -15.00 -16.41
CA ARG A 22 3.10 -15.27 -16.79
C ARG A 22 2.08 -14.54 -15.92
N LEU A 23 2.27 -14.54 -14.59
CA LEU A 23 1.34 -13.89 -13.67
C LEU A 23 1.40 -12.36 -13.77
N ALA A 24 2.60 -11.79 -13.98
CA ALA A 24 2.78 -10.35 -14.13
C ALA A 24 2.13 -9.84 -15.42
N TYR A 25 2.37 -10.53 -16.53
CA TYR A 25 1.74 -10.22 -17.82
C TYR A 25 0.22 -10.26 -17.74
N LEU A 26 -0.34 -11.35 -17.19
CA LEU A 26 -1.79 -11.50 -17.05
C LEU A 26 -2.42 -10.44 -16.13
N ALA A 27 -1.71 -10.03 -15.07
CA ALA A 27 -2.18 -9.01 -14.14
C ALA A 27 -2.23 -7.59 -14.74
N ASP A 28 -1.45 -7.31 -15.79
CA ASP A 28 -1.46 -6.02 -16.49
C ASP A 28 -2.44 -5.98 -17.68
N LEU A 29 -3.13 -7.09 -17.99
CA LEU A 29 -4.14 -7.13 -19.04
C LEU A 29 -5.44 -6.41 -18.64
N PRO A 30 -6.17 -5.83 -19.62
CA PRO A 30 -7.50 -5.29 -19.38
C PRO A 30 -8.49 -6.40 -18.96
N ALA A 31 -9.46 -6.04 -18.10
CA ALA A 31 -10.39 -6.98 -17.47
C ALA A 31 -11.11 -7.94 -18.45
N SER A 32 -11.51 -7.43 -19.62
CA SER A 32 -12.16 -8.22 -20.67
C SER A 32 -11.24 -9.32 -21.20
N ARG A 33 -9.97 -9.01 -21.45
CA ARG A 33 -8.97 -9.96 -21.97
C ARG A 33 -8.52 -10.94 -20.88
N LEU A 34 -8.41 -10.47 -19.64
CA LEU A 34 -8.13 -11.32 -18.48
C LEU A 34 -9.25 -12.35 -18.25
N ALA A 35 -10.51 -11.97 -18.45
CA ALA A 35 -11.64 -12.89 -18.34
C ALA A 35 -11.60 -14.01 -19.39
N GLU A 36 -11.12 -13.72 -20.60
CA GLU A 36 -10.93 -14.73 -21.65
C GLU A 36 -9.84 -15.74 -21.28
N PHE A 37 -8.71 -15.29 -20.73
CA PHE A 37 -7.68 -16.20 -20.21
C PHE A 37 -8.18 -17.03 -19.03
N LYS A 38 -8.90 -16.44 -18.08
CA LYS A 38 -9.46 -17.18 -16.93
C LYS A 38 -10.42 -18.30 -17.33
N ARG A 39 -11.08 -18.23 -18.50
CA ARG A 39 -11.97 -19.30 -18.99
C ARG A 39 -11.23 -20.56 -19.47
N ILE A 40 -9.96 -20.43 -19.85
CA ILE A 40 -9.15 -21.54 -20.38
C ILE A 40 -8.07 -22.02 -19.42
N MET A 41 -7.83 -21.29 -18.33
CA MET A 41 -6.83 -21.61 -17.31
C MET A 41 -7.35 -22.66 -16.32
N PRO A 42 -6.47 -23.51 -15.77
CA PRO A 42 -6.83 -24.39 -14.68
C PRO A 42 -7.13 -23.57 -13.39
N PRO A 43 -7.99 -24.09 -12.50
CA PRO A 43 -8.41 -23.38 -11.29
C PRO A 43 -7.25 -23.05 -10.34
N GLU A 44 -6.17 -23.82 -10.35
CA GLU A 44 -4.96 -23.55 -9.56
C GLU A 44 -4.23 -22.29 -10.06
N ASP A 45 -4.07 -22.13 -11.36
CA ASP A 45 -3.44 -20.94 -11.95
C ASP A 45 -4.30 -19.69 -11.75
N ILE A 46 -5.63 -19.83 -11.80
CA ILE A 46 -6.56 -18.73 -11.49
C ILE A 46 -6.40 -18.27 -10.04
N ARG A 47 -6.23 -19.23 -9.10
CA ARG A 47 -5.97 -18.92 -7.68
C ARG A 47 -4.63 -18.23 -7.50
N ALA A 48 -3.57 -18.72 -8.14
CA ALA A 48 -2.25 -18.10 -8.10
C ALA A 48 -2.25 -16.68 -8.68
N LEU A 49 -2.96 -16.46 -9.78
CA LEU A 49 -3.14 -15.15 -10.41
C LEU A 49 -3.91 -14.17 -9.52
N ASN A 50 -5.03 -14.58 -8.93
CA ASN A 50 -5.79 -13.73 -8.02
C ASN A 50 -4.94 -13.37 -6.79
N ALA A 51 -4.24 -14.34 -6.19
CA ALA A 51 -3.34 -14.09 -5.07
C ALA A 51 -2.19 -13.12 -5.43
N PHE A 52 -1.66 -13.21 -6.65
CA PHE A 52 -0.65 -12.28 -7.17
C PHE A 52 -1.21 -10.87 -7.35
N ILE A 53 -2.40 -10.73 -7.95
CA ILE A 53 -3.09 -9.44 -8.11
C ILE A 53 -3.37 -8.82 -6.74
N ASP A 54 -3.91 -9.60 -5.80
CA ASP A 54 -4.14 -9.15 -4.42
C ASP A 54 -2.85 -8.73 -3.71
N ARG A 55 -1.74 -9.44 -3.93
CA ARG A 55 -0.44 -9.04 -3.38
C ARG A 55 0.03 -7.72 -4.00
N ARG A 56 -0.02 -7.60 -5.32
CA ARG A 56 0.40 -6.39 -6.06
C ARG A 56 -0.47 -5.19 -5.73
N LEU A 57 -1.77 -5.38 -5.53
CA LEU A 57 -2.70 -4.36 -5.06
C LEU A 57 -2.38 -3.96 -3.62
N ARG A 58 -2.10 -4.92 -2.73
CA ARG A 58 -1.63 -4.61 -1.36
C ARG A 58 -0.29 -3.89 -1.36
N GLU A 59 0.63 -4.23 -2.24
CA GLU A 59 1.93 -3.57 -2.38
C GLU A 59 1.79 -2.16 -2.97
N ARG A 60 0.90 -1.95 -3.94
CA ARG A 60 0.55 -0.61 -4.46
C ARG A 60 -0.27 0.21 -3.47
N ALA A 61 -1.05 -0.45 -2.62
CA ALA A 61 -1.83 0.16 -1.56
C ALA A 61 -1.02 0.34 -0.27
N LYS A 62 0.25 -0.11 -0.20
CA LYS A 62 1.17 0.34 0.85
C LYS A 62 1.38 1.82 0.61
N PRO A 63 0.86 2.69 1.48
CA PRO A 63 1.03 4.11 1.27
C PRO A 63 2.52 4.40 1.39
N THR A 64 3.07 5.10 0.42
CA THR A 64 4.43 5.62 0.55
C THR A 64 4.44 6.66 1.67
N VAL A 65 5.60 6.89 2.28
CA VAL A 65 5.71 7.94 3.31
C VAL A 65 5.29 9.31 2.74
N ALA A 66 5.52 9.54 1.43
CA ALA A 66 4.99 10.68 0.70
C ALA A 66 3.44 10.76 0.67
N SER A 67 2.75 9.63 0.52
CA SER A 67 1.28 9.56 0.60
C SER A 67 0.79 9.81 2.02
N TRP A 68 1.49 9.29 3.04
CA TRP A 68 1.18 9.58 4.44
C TRP A 68 1.42 11.05 4.77
N LEU A 69 2.52 11.64 4.32
CA LEU A 69 2.75 13.09 4.43
C LEU A 69 1.64 13.90 3.75
N ALA A 70 1.15 13.47 2.58
CA ALA A 70 0.08 14.16 1.87
C ALA A 70 -1.26 14.07 2.59
N GLU A 71 -1.66 12.89 3.07
CA GLU A 71 -2.88 12.70 3.86
C GLU A 71 -2.80 13.41 5.21
N ALA A 72 -1.65 13.36 5.85
CA ALA A 72 -1.41 14.00 7.12
C ALA A 72 -1.45 15.53 6.94
N ARG A 73 -0.77 16.11 5.94
CA ARG A 73 -0.87 17.56 5.62
C ARG A 73 -2.28 18.00 5.32
N ALA A 74 -3.08 17.13 4.72
CA ALA A 74 -4.47 17.39 4.43
C ALA A 74 -5.43 17.17 5.63
N GLY A 75 -4.89 16.88 6.83
CA GLY A 75 -5.69 16.62 8.04
C GLY A 75 -6.51 15.33 7.98
N ARG A 76 -6.20 14.42 7.05
CA ARG A 76 -6.94 13.18 6.78
C ARG A 76 -6.29 11.92 7.35
N THR A 77 -5.17 12.03 8.07
CA THR A 77 -4.52 10.85 8.65
C THR A 77 -5.36 10.30 9.82
N THR A 78 -5.83 9.06 9.67
CA THR A 78 -6.74 8.41 10.63
C THR A 78 -6.03 7.43 11.57
N SER A 79 -4.73 7.15 11.34
CA SER A 79 -3.96 6.17 12.10
C SER A 79 -2.84 6.80 12.92
N VAL A 80 -2.69 6.36 14.17
CA VAL A 80 -1.60 6.77 15.07
C VAL A 80 -0.24 6.31 14.54
N ASP A 81 -0.18 5.13 13.91
CA ASP A 81 1.05 4.62 13.28
C ASP A 81 1.51 5.53 12.14
N ALA A 82 0.57 5.98 11.29
CA ALA A 82 0.89 6.89 10.19
C ALA A 82 1.43 8.24 10.70
N MET A 83 0.89 8.75 11.81
CA MET A 83 1.42 9.96 12.48
C MET A 83 2.86 9.74 12.97
N VAL A 84 3.16 8.57 13.54
CA VAL A 84 4.50 8.24 14.06
C VAL A 84 5.52 8.16 12.94
N ASP A 85 5.20 7.50 11.84
CA ASP A 85 6.13 7.35 10.72
C ASP A 85 6.44 8.70 10.05
N VAL A 86 5.43 9.57 9.92
CA VAL A 86 5.64 10.96 9.47
C VAL A 86 6.51 11.74 10.46
N LEU A 87 6.24 11.64 11.77
CA LEU A 87 7.02 12.35 12.80
C LEU A 87 8.48 11.88 12.85
N ARG A 88 8.74 10.59 12.60
CA ARG A 88 10.09 10.04 12.50
C ARG A 88 10.86 10.60 11.31
N GLU A 89 10.21 10.72 10.17
CA GLU A 89 10.84 11.20 8.94
C GLU A 89 11.20 12.69 9.01
N VAL A 90 10.52 13.47 9.85
CA VAL A 90 10.84 14.88 10.12
C VAL A 90 11.50 15.11 11.47
N ALA A 91 12.06 14.07 12.11
CA ALA A 91 12.52 14.17 13.49
C ALA A 91 13.46 15.36 13.74
N ASP A 92 14.26 15.74 12.75
CA ASP A 92 15.16 16.92 12.79
C ASP A 92 14.43 18.27 12.94
N ARG A 93 13.14 18.33 12.58
CA ARG A 93 12.28 19.52 12.71
C ARG A 93 11.47 19.54 14.01
N LEU A 94 11.40 18.41 14.71
CA LEU A 94 10.71 18.34 16.00
C LEU A 94 11.57 19.01 17.07
N ARG A 95 10.92 19.56 18.11
CA ARG A 95 11.67 19.97 19.30
C ARG A 95 12.40 18.76 19.88
N PRO A 96 13.61 18.95 20.45
CA PRO A 96 14.41 17.84 21.00
C PRO A 96 13.66 16.95 22.00
N GLN A 97 12.77 17.54 22.80
CA GLN A 97 11.91 16.83 23.74
C GLN A 97 10.90 15.89 23.06
N ASP A 98 10.28 16.33 21.97
CA ASP A 98 9.25 15.59 21.25
C ASP A 98 9.91 14.46 20.44
N ALA A 99 11.07 14.74 19.82
CA ALA A 99 11.89 13.74 19.14
C ALA A 99 12.39 12.64 20.10
N THR A 100 12.90 13.04 21.27
CA THR A 100 13.36 12.08 22.30
C THR A 100 12.21 11.23 22.82
N TRP A 101 11.05 11.85 23.05
CA TRP A 101 9.86 11.12 23.48
C TRP A 101 9.40 10.12 22.43
N LEU A 102 9.29 10.56 21.16
CA LEU A 102 8.91 9.72 20.03
C LEU A 102 9.85 8.51 19.90
N LYS A 103 11.16 8.74 19.99
CA LYS A 103 12.14 7.66 19.93
C LYS A 103 11.87 6.62 21.02
N ARG A 104 11.77 7.04 22.29
CA ARG A 104 11.53 6.14 23.43
C ARG A 104 10.25 5.32 23.28
N ILE A 105 9.12 5.96 22.98
CA ILE A 105 7.85 5.23 22.89
C ILE A 105 7.82 4.22 21.75
N THR A 106 8.57 4.48 20.67
CA THR A 106 8.58 3.57 19.53
C THR A 106 9.59 2.44 19.67
N GLU A 107 10.64 2.64 20.48
CA GLU A 107 11.54 1.57 20.94
C GLU A 107 10.82 0.65 21.94
N ASP A 108 9.96 1.23 22.79
CA ASP A 108 9.20 0.49 23.82
C ASP A 108 7.94 -0.22 23.29
N ALA A 109 7.40 0.19 22.14
CA ALA A 109 6.16 -0.36 21.54
C ALA A 109 6.39 -1.01 20.17
N PRO A 110 7.14 -2.13 20.09
CA PRO A 110 7.28 -2.88 18.85
C PRO A 110 5.92 -3.50 18.49
N GLY A 111 5.21 -2.92 17.51
CA GLY A 111 3.96 -3.45 16.99
C GLY A 111 2.75 -2.49 16.92
N GLY A 112 2.94 -1.18 17.11
CA GLY A 112 1.91 -0.17 16.79
C GLY A 112 0.75 -0.01 17.79
N ASN A 113 0.76 -0.77 18.89
CA ASN A 113 -0.25 -0.61 19.94
C ASN A 113 0.14 0.49 20.92
N TYR A 114 -0.26 1.73 20.60
CA TYR A 114 -0.13 2.88 21.50
C TYR A 114 -1.28 2.92 22.50
N SER A 115 -0.98 3.21 23.77
CA SER A 115 -2.01 3.54 24.76
C SER A 115 -2.80 4.78 24.33
N ARG A 116 -4.02 4.93 24.85
CA ARG A 116 -4.88 6.10 24.58
C ARG A 116 -4.15 7.42 24.82
N ARG A 117 -3.39 7.52 25.92
CA ARG A 117 -2.62 8.71 26.29
C ARG A 117 -1.46 8.98 25.31
N GLN A 118 -0.77 7.94 24.86
CA GLN A 118 0.28 8.07 23.84
C GLN A 118 -0.32 8.53 22.50
N ALA A 119 -1.45 7.96 22.10
CA ALA A 119 -2.16 8.35 20.89
C ALA A 119 -2.60 9.83 20.93
N GLU A 120 -3.16 10.30 22.04
CA GLU A 120 -3.52 11.72 22.23
C GLU A 120 -2.29 12.64 22.17
N THR A 121 -1.18 12.22 22.77
CA THR A 121 0.09 12.98 22.74
C THR A 121 0.64 13.08 21.32
N LEU A 122 0.67 11.97 20.58
CA LEU A 122 1.10 11.93 19.17
C LEU A 122 0.24 12.85 18.30
N ARG A 123 -1.09 12.81 18.48
CA ARG A 123 -2.02 13.71 17.76
C ARG A 123 -1.75 15.17 18.06
N SER A 124 -1.44 15.52 19.30
CA SER A 124 -1.12 16.90 19.70
C SER A 124 0.21 17.39 19.09
N ILE A 125 1.26 16.56 19.16
CA ILE A 125 2.55 16.85 18.52
C ILE A 125 2.33 17.02 17.01
N TYR A 126 1.63 16.07 16.39
CA TYR A 126 1.32 16.12 14.96
C TYR A 126 0.60 17.43 14.57
N ALA A 127 -0.49 17.78 15.26
CA ALA A 127 -1.24 18.99 15.02
C ALA A 127 -0.36 20.26 15.13
N ARG A 128 0.59 20.29 16.06
CA ARG A 128 1.49 21.44 16.26
C ARG A 128 2.47 21.65 15.10
N TYR A 129 3.00 20.58 14.50
CA TYR A 129 4.08 20.68 13.50
C TYR A 129 3.62 20.56 12.05
N PHE A 130 2.42 20.03 11.81
CA PHE A 130 1.99 19.65 10.46
C PHE A 130 0.59 20.08 10.07
N VAL A 131 -0.28 20.38 11.03
CA VAL A 131 -1.56 21.02 10.72
C VAL A 131 -1.30 22.52 10.81
N PRO A 132 -1.42 23.28 9.70
CA PRO A 132 -1.37 24.73 9.81
C PRO A 132 -2.43 25.15 10.82
N HIS A 133 -2.03 25.83 11.89
CA HIS A 133 -3.00 26.54 12.70
C HIS A 133 -3.66 27.54 11.76
N THR A 134 -4.89 27.24 11.33
CA THR A 134 -5.83 28.27 10.94
C THR A 134 -6.25 28.96 12.23
N ASP A 135 -5.32 29.69 12.84
CA ASP A 135 -5.73 30.81 13.68
C ASP A 135 -6.43 31.75 12.71
N GLY A 136 -7.74 31.91 12.92
CA GLY A 136 -8.60 32.71 12.07
C GLY A 136 -8.09 34.14 12.01
N ASP A 137 -7.89 34.63 10.80
CA ASP A 137 -7.89 36.05 10.47
C ASP A 137 -9.32 36.43 10.05
#